data_AF-A0AAU7XJ52-F1
#
_entry.id   AF-A0AAU7XJ52-F1
#
_cell.length_a   1.000
_cell.length_b   1.000
_cell.length_c   1.000
_cell.angle_alpha   90.00
_cell.angle_beta   90.00
_cell.angle_gamma   90.00
#
_symmetry.space_group_name_H-M   'P 1'
#
loop_
_entity.id
_entity.type
_entity.pdbx_description
1 polymer ?
#
loop_
_entity_poly.entity_id
_entity_poly.type
_entity_poly.pdbx_seq_one_letter_code
_entity_poly.pdbx_strand_id
1 'polypeptide(L)'
;MTRKLPPRAVLFGRAAAEARLRYADTLFAPEAVFATMGEVVSTGGTRLVVRPDRPFDLRDTPAAVRLVELLEREGFTTKWQPIDNPESPDAAPHYHLVVTWSLAREDDGTVKS
;
A
#
# COMPACT_ATOMS: atom_id res chain seq x y z
N MET A 1 38.43 8.05 -2.59
CA MET A 1 38.14 9.35 -3.24
C MET A 1 36.65 9.65 -3.13
N THR A 2 36.25 10.55 -2.25
CA THR A 2 34.83 10.87 -2.00
C THR A 2 34.34 11.79 -3.12
N ARG A 3 33.66 11.25 -4.14
CA ARG A 3 32.96 12.08 -5.14
C ARG A 3 31.84 12.83 -4.42
N LYS A 4 32.09 14.10 -4.06
CA LYS A 4 31.03 15.00 -3.60
C LYS A 4 30.03 15.14 -4.74
N LEU A 5 28.79 14.71 -4.49
CA LEU A 5 27.68 14.89 -5.40
C LEU A 5 27.56 16.39 -5.74
N PRO A 6 27.39 16.76 -7.03
CA PRO A 6 27.23 18.16 -7.39
C PRO A 6 25.99 18.75 -6.70
N PRO A 7 25.99 20.03 -6.31
CA PRO A 7 24.92 20.63 -5.49
C PRO A 7 23.51 20.42 -6.04
N ARG A 8 23.34 20.46 -7.38
CA ARG A 8 22.06 20.19 -8.03
C ARG A 8 21.61 18.73 -7.90
N ALA A 9 22.53 17.76 -7.90
CA ALA A 9 22.19 16.35 -7.69
C ALA A 9 21.65 16.08 -6.28
N VAL A 10 22.13 16.80 -5.27
CA VAL A 10 21.59 16.74 -3.91
C VAL A 10 20.16 17.29 -3.85
N LEU A 11 19.90 18.41 -4.54
CA LEU A 11 18.55 18.98 -4.65
C LEU A 11 17.58 18.04 -5.38
N PHE A 12 18.03 17.37 -6.45
CA PHE A 12 17.23 16.36 -7.14
C PHE A 12 16.93 15.15 -6.26
N GLY A 13 17.88 14.71 -5.44
CA GLY A 13 17.67 13.63 -4.47
C GLY A 13 16.58 13.97 -3.45
N ARG A 14 16.64 15.18 -2.87
CA ARG A 14 15.61 15.65 -1.93
C ARG A 14 14.24 15.80 -2.59
N ALA A 15 14.19 16.44 -3.76
CA ALA A 15 12.94 16.62 -4.50
C ALA A 15 12.30 15.27 -4.89
N ALA A 16 13.11 14.27 -5.25
CA ALA A 16 12.64 12.92 -5.54
C ALA A 16 12.10 12.24 -4.28
N ALA A 17 12.76 12.39 -3.12
CA ALA A 17 12.26 11.86 -1.84
C ALA A 17 10.92 12.49 -1.44
N GLU A 18 10.80 13.82 -1.53
CA GLU A 18 9.55 14.53 -1.25
C GLU A 18 8.42 14.13 -2.21
N ALA A 19 8.73 13.95 -3.50
CA ALA A 19 7.76 13.46 -4.48
C ALA A 19 7.27 12.04 -4.15
N ARG A 20 8.15 11.15 -3.68
CA ARG A 20 7.76 9.80 -3.22
C ARG A 20 6.85 9.84 -2.01
N LEU A 21 7.13 10.72 -1.03
CA LEU A 21 6.30 10.87 0.16
C LEU A 21 4.90 11.38 -0.20
N ARG A 22 4.81 12.43 -1.03
CA ARG A 22 3.51 12.95 -1.51
C ARG A 22 2.70 11.90 -2.28
N TYR A 23 3.39 11.10 -3.10
CA TYR A 23 2.76 10.01 -3.84
C TYR A 23 2.22 8.94 -2.87
N ALA A 24 3.00 8.55 -1.86
CA ALA A 24 2.56 7.61 -0.85
C ALA A 24 1.38 8.13 -0.01
N ASP A 25 1.38 9.41 0.37
CA ASP A 25 0.26 10.03 1.09
C ASP A 25 -1.05 9.95 0.28
N THR A 26 -0.97 10.06 -1.05
CA THR A 26 -2.14 9.95 -1.93
C THR A 26 -2.58 8.49 -2.08
N LEU A 27 -1.63 7.59 -2.35
CA LEU A 27 -1.91 6.18 -2.62
C LEU A 27 -2.44 5.43 -1.38
N PHE A 28 -1.95 5.78 -0.20
CA PHE A 28 -2.28 5.12 1.07
C PHE A 28 -3.22 5.97 1.94
N ALA A 29 -3.93 6.94 1.36
CA ALA A 29 -4.96 7.70 2.08
C ALA A 29 -6.06 6.74 2.57
N PRO A 30 -6.34 6.66 3.89
CA PRO A 30 -7.34 5.73 4.44
C PRO A 30 -8.70 5.86 3.77
N GLU A 31 -9.16 7.08 3.54
CA GLU A 31 -10.48 7.35 2.97
C GLU A 31 -10.61 6.78 1.55
N ALA A 32 -9.55 6.91 0.73
CA ALA A 32 -9.52 6.36 -0.63
C ALA A 32 -9.45 4.83 -0.63
N VAL A 33 -8.66 4.26 0.28
CA VAL A 33 -8.52 2.80 0.41
C VAL A 33 -9.83 2.17 0.87
N PHE A 34 -10.49 2.72 1.89
CA PHE A 34 -11.78 2.21 2.35
C PHE A 34 -12.90 2.38 1.33
N ALA A 35 -12.93 3.49 0.59
CA ALA A 35 -13.86 3.65 -0.52
C ALA A 35 -13.70 2.53 -1.56
N THR A 36 -12.45 2.26 -1.96
CA THR A 36 -12.12 1.17 -2.89
C THR A 36 -12.48 -0.21 -2.32
N MET A 37 -12.24 -0.43 -1.03
CA MET A 37 -12.66 -1.67 -0.36
C MET A 37 -14.19 -1.83 -0.40
N GLY A 38 -14.95 -0.76 -0.18
CA GLY A 38 -16.40 -0.76 -0.29
C GLY A 38 -16.89 -1.18 -1.69
N GLU A 39 -16.25 -0.68 -2.74
CA GLU A 39 -16.53 -1.10 -4.12
C GLU A 39 -16.23 -2.59 -4.33
N VAL A 40 -15.08 -3.07 -3.86
CA VAL A 40 -14.72 -4.50 -3.95
C VAL A 40 -15.73 -5.37 -3.20
N VAL A 41 -16.10 -4.99 -1.98
CA VAL A 41 -17.12 -5.69 -1.17
C VAL A 41 -18.47 -5.72 -1.87
N SER A 42 -18.88 -4.63 -2.54
CA SER A 42 -20.17 -4.57 -3.27
C SER A 42 -20.29 -5.62 -4.38
N THR A 43 -19.15 -6.11 -4.87
CA THR A 43 -19.06 -7.18 -5.88
C THR A 43 -18.78 -8.56 -5.28
N GLY A 44 -18.80 -8.70 -3.96
CA GLY A 44 -18.51 -9.93 -3.23
C GLY A 44 -17.01 -10.24 -3.08
N GLY A 45 -16.13 -9.28 -3.39
CA GLY A 45 -14.70 -9.44 -3.22
C GLY A 45 -14.25 -9.38 -1.76
N THR A 46 -13.19 -10.12 -1.45
CA THR A 46 -12.60 -10.23 -0.09
C THR A 46 -11.13 -9.80 -0.05
N ARG A 47 -10.63 -9.22 -1.14
CA ARG A 47 -9.23 -8.88 -1.34
C ARG A 47 -9.10 -7.59 -2.15
N LEU A 48 -8.29 -6.66 -1.65
CA LEU A 48 -7.84 -5.47 -2.34
C LEU A 48 -6.31 -5.53 -2.54
N VAL A 49 -5.84 -5.00 -3.67
CA VAL A 49 -4.42 -4.78 -3.93
C VAL A 49 -4.19 -3.30 -4.16
N VAL A 50 -3.44 -2.64 -3.27
CA VAL A 50 -3.00 -1.26 -3.42
C VAL A 50 -1.63 -1.28 -4.09
N ARG A 51 -1.62 -1.02 -5.40
CA ARG A 51 -0.44 -1.13 -6.26
C ARG A 51 0.10 0.25 -6.63
N PRO A 52 1.40 0.53 -6.40
CA PRO A 52 2.06 1.69 -6.98
C PRO A 52 2.15 1.59 -8.51
N ASP A 53 1.89 2.69 -9.22
CA ASP A 53 2.00 2.79 -10.69
C ASP A 53 3.45 2.88 -11.18
N ARG A 54 4.38 3.04 -10.24
CA ARG A 54 5.81 3.23 -10.49
C ARG A 54 6.61 2.22 -9.66
N PRO A 55 7.81 1.83 -10.10
CA PRO A 55 8.66 0.88 -9.38
C PRO A 55 9.32 1.54 -8.16
N PHE A 56 8.52 1.93 -7.18
CA PHE A 56 8.95 2.53 -5.93
C PHE A 56 8.62 1.60 -4.77
N ASP A 57 9.59 1.35 -3.92
CA ASP A 57 9.32 0.79 -2.60
C ASP A 57 8.80 1.91 -1.70
N LEU A 58 7.55 1.79 -1.28
CA LEU A 58 6.84 2.78 -0.45
C LEU A 58 6.49 2.23 0.94
N ARG A 59 6.93 1.01 1.27
CA ARG A 59 6.57 0.31 2.52
C ARG A 59 6.93 1.09 3.77
N ASP A 60 8.09 1.72 3.75
CA ASP A 60 8.65 2.45 4.90
C ASP A 60 8.17 3.91 4.97
N THR A 61 7.24 4.32 4.09
CA THR A 61 6.71 5.68 4.14
C THR A 61 5.75 5.83 5.34
N PRO A 62 5.70 7.02 5.97
CA PRO A 62 4.77 7.24 7.09
C PRO A 62 3.30 6.99 6.73
N ALA A 63 2.90 7.26 5.49
CA ALA A 63 1.56 6.99 5.00
C ALA A 63 1.24 5.49 4.98
N ALA A 64 2.14 4.68 4.41
CA ALA A 64 1.98 3.23 4.33
C ALA A 64 1.91 2.58 5.73
N VAL A 65 2.80 2.99 6.64
CA VAL A 65 2.82 2.49 8.02
C VAL A 65 1.51 2.81 8.75
N ARG A 66 1.07 4.08 8.71
CA ARG A 66 -0.20 4.48 9.35
C ARG A 66 -1.41 3.73 8.80
N LEU A 67 -1.47 3.51 7.49
CA LEU A 67 -2.56 2.76 6.88
C LEU A 67 -2.55 1.30 7.33
N VAL A 68 -1.39 0.63 7.31
CA VAL A 68 -1.26 -0.76 7.76
C VAL A 68 -1.70 -0.91 9.21
N GLU A 69 -1.22 -0.04 10.11
CA GLU A 69 -1.62 -0.03 11.51
C GLU A 69 -3.13 0.16 11.68
N LEU A 70 -3.73 1.07 10.91
CA LEU A 70 -5.18 1.29 10.93
C LEU A 70 -5.95 0.04 10.49
N LEU A 71 -5.57 -0.55 9.35
CA LEU A 71 -6.20 -1.76 8.81
C LEU A 71 -6.09 -2.93 9.79
N GLU A 72 -4.93 -3.16 10.37
CA GLU A 72 -4.72 -4.24 11.35
C GLU A 72 -5.52 -4.00 12.63
N ARG A 73 -5.62 -2.76 13.11
CA ARG A 73 -6.47 -2.39 14.26
C ARG A 73 -7.95 -2.63 14.02
N GLU A 74 -8.41 -2.50 12.77
CA GLU A 74 -9.79 -2.78 12.37
C GLU A 74 -10.03 -4.27 12.04
N GLY A 75 -9.01 -5.11 12.16
CA GLY A 75 -9.10 -6.57 11.97
C GLY A 75 -8.86 -7.04 10.54
N PHE A 76 -8.42 -6.17 9.64
CA PHE A 76 -7.99 -6.55 8.31
C PHE A 76 -6.62 -7.24 8.36
N THR A 77 -6.43 -8.24 7.50
CA THR A 77 -5.12 -8.85 7.30
C THR A 77 -4.39 -8.12 6.19
N THR A 78 -3.16 -7.69 6.47
CA THR A 78 -2.31 -7.00 5.49
C THR A 78 -1.07 -7.83 5.13
N LYS A 79 -0.62 -7.73 3.88
CA LYS A 79 0.61 -8.36 3.41
C LYS A 79 1.25 -7.57 2.29
N TRP A 80 2.54 -7.25 2.45
CA TRP A 80 3.36 -6.76 1.35
C TRP A 80 3.80 -7.91 0.45
N GLN A 81 3.61 -7.76 -0.86
CA GLN A 81 4.03 -8.74 -1.85
C GLN A 81 4.90 -8.06 -2.91
N PRO A 82 6.01 -8.69 -3.34
CA PRO A 82 6.86 -8.14 -4.37
C PRO A 82 6.11 -8.07 -5.70
N ILE A 83 6.40 -7.02 -6.47
CA ILE A 83 5.93 -6.87 -7.84
C ILE A 83 7.05 -7.36 -8.75
N ASP A 84 6.78 -8.44 -9.48
CA ASP A 84 7.71 -8.93 -10.50
C ASP A 84 7.86 -7.90 -11.62
N ASN A 85 9.11 -7.50 -11.88
CA ASN A 85 9.44 -6.64 -13.01
C ASN A 85 10.28 -7.41 -14.02
N PRO A 86 9.64 -8.09 -14.99
CA PRO A 86 10.36 -8.87 -15.99
C PRO A 86 11.23 -8.01 -16.92
N GLU A 87 10.93 -6.71 -17.04
CA GLU A 87 11.67 -5.78 -17.90
C GLU A 87 12.97 -5.26 -17.26
N SER A 88 13.12 -5.43 -15.95
CA SER A 88 14.32 -5.01 -15.22
C SER A 88 14.54 -5.95 -14.03
N PRO A 89 15.10 -7.15 -14.27
CA PRO A 89 15.34 -8.15 -13.23
C PRO A 89 16.34 -7.67 -12.15
N ASP A 90 17.20 -6.71 -12.50
CA ASP A 90 18.16 -6.07 -11.58
C ASP A 90 17.61 -4.81 -10.89
N ALA A 91 16.35 -4.42 -11.17
CA ALA A 91 15.74 -3.28 -10.49
C ALA A 91 15.53 -3.60 -9.00
N ALA A 92 15.63 -2.56 -8.17
CA ALA A 92 15.31 -2.69 -6.76
C ALA A 92 13.89 -3.26 -6.60
N PRO A 93 13.67 -4.24 -5.69
CA PRO A 93 12.36 -4.80 -5.47
C PRO A 93 11.41 -3.71 -5.00
N HIS A 94 10.19 -3.75 -5.52
CA HIS A 94 9.09 -2.90 -5.09
C HIS A 94 7.87 -3.76 -4.78
N TYR A 95 6.95 -3.24 -3.98
CA TYR A 95 5.91 -4.06 -3.34
C TYR A 95 4.54 -3.39 -3.49
N HIS A 96 3.50 -4.21 -3.64
CA HIS A 96 2.12 -3.78 -3.40
C HIS A 96 1.64 -4.23 -2.03
N LEU A 97 0.69 -3.50 -1.48
CA LEU A 97 -0.01 -3.90 -0.27
C LEU A 97 -1.23 -4.73 -0.67
N VAL A 98 -1.31 -5.95 -0.16
CA VAL A 98 -2.52 -6.78 -0.24
C VAL A 98 -3.27 -6.65 1.07
N VAL A 99 -4.55 -6.33 0.98
CA VAL A 99 -5.48 -6.27 2.11
C VAL A 99 -6.53 -7.35 1.91
N THR A 100 -6.77 -8.17 2.92
CA THR A 100 -7.78 -9.23 2.90
C THR A 100 -8.67 -9.17 4.12
N TRP A 101 -9.94 -9.48 3.95
CA TRP A 101 -10.92 -9.58 5.02
C TRP A 101 -11.77 -10.83 4.87
N SER A 102 -12.22 -11.33 6.01
CA SER A 102 -13.29 -12.33 6.06
C SER A 102 -14.60 -11.59 6.23
N LEU A 103 -15.53 -11.77 5.29
CA LEU A 103 -16.93 -11.47 5.59
C LEU A 103 -17.34 -12.50 6.64
N ALA A 104 -17.44 -12.08 7.90
CA ALA A 104 -18.11 -12.91 8.89
C ALA A 104 -19.49 -13.22 8.30
N ARG A 105 -19.72 -14.51 8.00
CA ARG A 105 -21.06 -14.98 7.67
C ARG A 105 -21.92 -14.54 8.84
N GLU A 106 -22.95 -13.76 8.60
CA GLU A 106 -23.97 -13.51 9.62
C GLU A 106 -24.43 -14.89 10.10
N ASP A 107 -23.99 -15.27 11.29
CA ASP A 107 -24.46 -16.46 11.96
C ASP A 107 -25.96 -16.22 12.15
N ASP A 108 -26.74 -16.99 11.40
CA ASP A 108 -28.18 -17.08 11.51
C ASP A 108 -28.51 -17.46 12.95
N GLY A 109 -28.69 -16.44 13.78
CA GLY A 109 -29.27 -16.53 15.09
C GLY A 109 -30.75 -16.83 14.98
N THR A 110 -31.11 -18.00 14.43
CA THR A 110 -32.44 -18.57 14.68
C THR A 110 -32.41 -19.23 16.04
N VAL A 111 -32.81 -18.42 17.02
CA VAL A 111 -33.21 -18.78 18.38
C VAL A 111 -34.09 -20.02 18.35
N LYS A 112 -33.69 -21.08 19.05
CA LYS A 112 -34.62 -22.13 19.49
C LYS A 112 -35.60 -21.52 20.48
N SER A 113 -36.89 -21.52 20.15
CA SER A 113 -38.00 -21.48 21.11
C SER A 113 -39.08 -22.44 20.61
#